data_AF-A0A829Q6D2-F1
#
_entry.id   AF-A0A829Q6D2-F1
#
_cell.length_a   1.000
_cell.length_b   1.000
_cell.length_c   1.000
_cell.angle_alpha   90.00
_cell.angle_beta   90.00
_cell.angle_gamma   90.00
#
_symmetry.space_group_name_H-M   'P 1'
#
loop_
_entity.id
_entity.type
_entity.pdbx_description
1 polymer ?
#
loop_
_entity_poly.entity_id
_entity_poly.type
_entity_poly.pdbx_seq_one_letter_code
_entity_poly.pdbx_strand_id
1 'polypeptide(L)'
;MLAMTVASAGTASANPDELPVQTEALSSLMLEPGDVAPVMGAGMYVAGDWAALVSDRTDRPECGSVVLASGASYESSNYLSGRYRSLIDSPNWTRLVDQSMVIFPEWSDATDFALAEADRWRACENQRVTSLLPQPDGSTRREWVQLRKIVQVQEVLVVGYTWPTDFGGVIYCQHALAPLRNVAIDVRACAERDGSRALDLILGLLPRVARA
;
A
#
# COMPACT_ATOMS: atom_id res chain seq x y z
N MET A 1 21.33 11.26 43.63
CA MET A 1 21.55 10.89 42.23
C MET A 1 20.65 9.69 41.93
N LEU A 2 19.51 9.91 41.25
CA LEU A 2 18.61 8.83 40.84
C LEU A 2 19.12 8.28 39.50
N ALA A 3 19.50 7.01 39.47
CA ALA A 3 19.81 6.30 38.24
C ALA A 3 18.49 5.91 37.54
N MET A 4 18.23 6.50 36.38
CA MET A 4 17.14 6.08 35.50
C MET A 4 17.63 4.90 34.67
N THR A 5 17.04 3.73 34.90
CA THR A 5 17.18 2.56 34.03
C THR A 5 16.43 2.83 32.73
N VAL A 6 17.18 2.92 31.63
CA VAL A 6 16.61 2.95 30.28
C VAL A 6 16.11 1.55 29.94
N ALA A 7 14.80 1.41 29.74
CA ALA A 7 14.24 0.19 29.18
C ALA A 7 14.56 0.17 27.68
N SER A 8 15.35 -0.80 27.23
CA SER A 8 15.53 -1.08 25.81
C SER A 8 14.17 -1.43 25.19
N ALA A 9 13.75 -0.68 24.18
CA ALA A 9 12.68 -1.08 23.28
C ALA A 9 13.16 -2.35 22.55
N GLY A 10 12.46 -3.46 22.78
CA GLY A 10 12.72 -4.70 22.06
C GLY A 10 12.40 -4.52 20.59
N THR A 11 13.41 -4.67 19.74
CA THR A 11 13.24 -4.99 18.32
C THR A 11 12.40 -6.26 18.22
N ALA A 12 11.32 -6.23 17.44
CA ALA A 12 10.57 -7.42 17.08
C ALA A 12 11.56 -8.45 16.52
N SER A 13 11.81 -9.52 17.27
CA SER A 13 12.69 -10.60 16.85
C SER A 13 11.96 -11.39 15.77
N ALA A 14 12.46 -11.36 14.54
CA ALA A 14 12.15 -12.41 13.56
C ALA A 14 12.46 -13.77 14.22
N ASN A 15 11.58 -14.76 14.03
CA ASN A 15 11.89 -16.12 14.44
C ASN A 15 12.96 -16.65 13.48
N PRO A 16 14.19 -16.95 13.94
CA PRO A 16 15.27 -17.38 13.04
C PRO A 16 14.99 -18.69 12.31
N ASP A 17 13.99 -19.45 12.74
CA ASP A 17 13.54 -20.69 12.08
C ASP A 17 12.55 -20.45 10.93
N GLU A 18 12.04 -19.22 10.76
CA GLU A 18 11.05 -18.91 9.73
C GLU A 18 11.74 -18.46 8.44
N LEU A 19 11.62 -19.26 7.38
CA LEU A 19 12.23 -18.97 6.08
C LEU A 19 11.71 -17.65 5.48
N PRO A 20 12.46 -16.94 4.64
CA PRO A 20 11.93 -15.80 3.89
C PRO A 20 10.79 -16.22 2.93
N VAL A 21 9.81 -15.34 2.74
CA VAL A 21 8.78 -15.49 1.71
C VAL A 21 9.44 -15.43 0.34
N GLN A 22 9.14 -16.42 -0.49
CA GLN A 22 9.68 -16.55 -1.84
C GLN A 22 8.86 -15.75 -2.86
N THR A 23 9.52 -15.29 -3.93
CA THR A 23 8.90 -14.49 -5.00
C THR A 23 7.74 -15.18 -5.69
N GLU A 24 7.83 -16.50 -5.83
CA GLU A 24 6.82 -17.33 -6.50
C GLU A 24 5.55 -17.46 -5.65
N ALA A 25 5.65 -17.27 -4.32
CA ALA A 25 4.51 -17.36 -3.42
C ALA A 25 3.61 -16.11 -3.49
N LEU A 26 4.11 -14.95 -3.93
CA LEU A 26 3.36 -13.70 -3.87
C LEU A 26 1.97 -13.79 -4.50
N SER A 27 1.85 -14.45 -5.66
CA SER A 27 0.57 -14.53 -6.35
C SER A 27 -0.51 -15.30 -5.56
N SER A 28 -0.14 -16.30 -4.77
CA SER A 28 -1.10 -17.10 -4.00
C SER A 28 -1.46 -16.46 -2.66
N LEU A 29 -0.66 -15.50 -2.18
CA LEU A 29 -0.89 -14.79 -0.93
C LEU A 29 -1.87 -13.62 -1.07
N MET A 30 -1.95 -13.01 -2.26
CA MET A 30 -2.82 -11.86 -2.52
C MET A 30 -4.30 -12.21 -2.33
N LEU A 31 -5.12 -11.20 -2.03
CA LEU A 31 -6.57 -11.39 -1.95
C LEU A 31 -7.14 -11.60 -3.35
N GLU A 32 -8.08 -12.54 -3.44
CA GLU A 32 -8.86 -12.83 -4.64
C GLU A 32 -10.21 -12.09 -4.58
N PRO A 33 -10.96 -11.99 -5.70
CA PRO A 33 -12.26 -11.33 -5.72
C PRO A 33 -13.23 -11.75 -4.60
N GLY A 34 -13.25 -13.04 -4.26
CA GLY A 34 -14.11 -13.58 -3.19
C GLY A 34 -13.72 -13.12 -1.79
N ASP A 35 -12.46 -12.76 -1.58
CA ASP A 35 -11.96 -12.21 -0.31
C ASP A 35 -12.28 -10.72 -0.18
N VAL A 36 -12.16 -9.98 -1.28
CA VAL A 36 -12.32 -8.52 -1.32
C VAL A 36 -13.79 -8.11 -1.34
N ALA A 37 -14.65 -8.88 -2.03
CA ALA A 37 -16.05 -8.55 -2.24
C ALA A 37 -16.85 -8.31 -0.94
N PRO A 38 -16.73 -9.14 0.12
CA PRO A 38 -17.41 -8.90 1.39
C PRO A 38 -16.94 -7.61 2.10
N VAL A 39 -15.65 -7.27 1.99
CA VAL A 39 -15.08 -6.07 2.63
C VAL A 39 -15.51 -4.81 1.91
N MET A 40 -15.55 -4.85 0.57
CA MET A 40 -15.96 -3.72 -0.28
C MET A 40 -17.48 -3.59 -0.45
N GLY A 41 -18.24 -4.63 -0.06
CA GLY A 41 -19.71 -4.65 -0.16
C GLY A 41 -20.21 -4.67 -1.61
N ALA A 42 -19.44 -5.24 -2.53
CA ALA A 42 -19.79 -5.35 -3.95
C ALA A 42 -19.11 -6.57 -4.59
N GLY A 43 -19.65 -7.06 -5.70
CA GLY A 43 -18.91 -7.99 -6.54
C GLY A 43 -17.66 -7.32 -7.09
N MET A 44 -16.52 -8.02 -7.05
CA MET A 44 -15.23 -7.52 -7.50
C MET A 44 -14.69 -8.41 -8.61
N TYR A 45 -13.85 -7.86 -9.48
CA TYR A 45 -13.21 -8.57 -10.58
C TYR A 45 -11.77 -8.09 -10.73
N VAL A 46 -10.86 -8.98 -11.12
CA VAL A 46 -9.46 -8.60 -11.40
C VAL A 46 -9.42 -7.78 -12.68
N ALA A 47 -8.90 -6.55 -12.57
CA ALA A 47 -8.71 -5.63 -13.69
C ALA A 47 -7.26 -5.54 -14.15
N GLY A 48 -6.32 -5.87 -13.26
CA GLY A 48 -4.89 -5.90 -13.56
C GLY A 48 -4.16 -6.82 -12.60
N ASP A 49 -3.15 -7.52 -13.11
CA ASP A 49 -2.30 -8.42 -12.33
C ASP A 49 -0.95 -8.56 -13.02
N TRP A 50 0.12 -8.11 -12.35
CA TRP A 50 1.47 -8.07 -12.93
C TRP A 50 2.52 -8.44 -11.90
N ALA A 51 3.55 -9.16 -12.33
CA ALA A 51 4.75 -9.44 -11.54
C ALA A 51 5.73 -8.25 -11.52
N ALA A 52 5.18 -7.06 -11.22
CA ALA A 52 5.90 -5.81 -10.99
C ALA A 52 5.01 -4.85 -10.19
N LEU A 53 5.60 -3.79 -9.63
CA LEU A 53 4.84 -2.63 -9.18
C LEU A 53 4.37 -1.80 -10.38
N VAL A 54 3.32 -1.00 -10.18
CA VAL A 54 2.85 -0.10 -11.23
C VAL A 54 3.88 0.98 -11.56
N SER A 55 3.83 1.44 -12.81
CA SER A 55 4.57 2.61 -13.25
C SER A 55 3.72 3.86 -13.00
N ASP A 56 3.91 4.50 -11.85
CA ASP A 56 3.35 5.82 -11.56
C ASP A 56 4.42 6.75 -10.98
N ARG A 57 4.29 8.04 -11.29
CA ARG A 57 5.15 9.11 -10.78
C ARG A 57 4.28 10.27 -10.34
N THR A 58 4.77 11.04 -9.38
CA THR A 58 4.06 12.21 -8.87
C THR A 58 4.86 13.50 -9.10
N ASP A 59 4.19 14.64 -8.99
CA ASP A 59 4.81 15.97 -8.92
C ASP A 59 5.66 16.18 -7.65
N ARG A 60 5.50 15.30 -6.67
CA ARG A 60 6.23 15.22 -5.40
C ARG A 60 6.73 13.80 -5.20
N PRO A 61 7.88 13.42 -5.79
CA PRO A 61 8.38 12.05 -5.74
C PRO A 61 8.48 11.49 -4.31
N GLU A 62 8.81 12.34 -3.34
CA GLU A 62 8.89 12.02 -1.91
C GLU A 62 7.55 11.62 -1.28
N CYS A 63 6.43 11.97 -1.92
CA CYS A 63 5.07 11.63 -1.49
C CYS A 63 4.40 10.56 -2.37
N GLY A 64 5.12 10.00 -3.35
CA GLY A 64 4.55 9.05 -4.30
C GLY A 64 4.00 7.79 -3.63
N SER A 65 4.76 7.23 -2.69
CA SER A 65 4.37 6.02 -1.95
C SER A 65 3.14 6.23 -1.08
N VAL A 66 2.81 7.45 -0.66
CA VAL A 66 1.58 7.73 0.12
C VAL A 66 0.32 7.50 -0.71
N VAL A 67 0.41 7.65 -2.04
CA VAL A 67 -0.74 7.55 -2.96
C VAL A 67 -0.96 6.11 -3.44
N LEU A 68 0.12 5.34 -3.63
CA LEU A 68 0.15 3.90 -3.92
C LEU A 68 1.60 3.42 -4.00
N ALA A 69 1.86 2.13 -3.79
CA ALA A 69 3.13 1.55 -4.18
C ALA A 69 3.37 1.58 -5.70
N SER A 70 4.41 2.26 -6.14
CA SER A 70 4.89 2.27 -7.52
C SER A 70 6.38 1.92 -7.60
N GLY A 71 6.84 1.51 -8.78
CA GLY A 71 8.26 1.26 -9.00
C GLY A 71 9.12 2.50 -8.70
N ALA A 72 8.62 3.70 -8.99
CA ALA A 72 9.32 4.94 -8.71
C ALA A 72 9.34 5.27 -7.21
N SER A 73 8.25 5.01 -6.48
CA SER A 73 8.20 5.31 -5.04
C SER A 73 9.05 4.32 -4.22
N TYR A 74 9.25 3.10 -4.71
CA TYR A 74 10.09 2.08 -4.09
C TYR A 74 11.54 2.07 -4.60
N GLU A 75 11.91 2.88 -5.58
CA GLU A 75 13.22 2.79 -6.26
C GLU A 75 14.42 2.96 -5.32
N SER A 76 14.24 3.73 -4.25
CA SER A 76 15.30 4.00 -3.25
C SER A 76 15.47 2.86 -2.24
N SER A 77 14.61 1.85 -2.27
CA SER A 77 14.67 0.70 -1.39
C SER A 77 15.45 -0.46 -2.04
N ASN A 78 15.79 -1.47 -1.25
CA ASN A 78 16.48 -2.68 -1.70
C ASN A 78 15.52 -3.82 -2.06
N TYR A 79 14.26 -3.52 -2.41
CA TYR A 79 13.29 -4.57 -2.74
C TYR A 79 13.78 -5.44 -3.91
N LEU A 80 13.50 -6.74 -3.83
CA LEU A 80 13.90 -7.72 -4.83
C LEU A 80 12.86 -7.89 -5.93
N SER A 81 11.58 -7.89 -5.53
CA SER A 81 10.46 -8.11 -6.43
C SER A 81 9.19 -7.49 -5.88
N GLY A 82 8.29 -7.11 -6.77
CA GLY A 82 6.96 -6.64 -6.42
C GLY A 82 5.92 -7.33 -7.28
N ARG A 83 4.73 -7.53 -6.72
CA ARG A 83 3.55 -7.97 -7.45
C ARG A 83 2.40 -7.03 -7.18
N TYR A 84 1.68 -6.66 -8.23
CA TYR A 84 0.54 -5.78 -8.15
C TYR A 84 -0.72 -6.50 -8.62
N ARG A 85 -1.85 -6.22 -7.97
CA ARG A 85 -3.18 -6.62 -8.42
C ARG A 85 -4.20 -5.52 -8.17
N SER A 86 -4.97 -5.17 -9.21
CA SER A 86 -6.11 -4.27 -9.13
C SER A 86 -7.42 -5.05 -9.24
N LEU A 87 -8.37 -4.76 -8.36
CA LEU A 87 -9.72 -5.27 -8.38
C LEU A 87 -10.72 -4.13 -8.43
N ILE A 88 -11.71 -4.24 -9.30
CA ILE A 88 -12.76 -3.24 -9.48
C ILE A 88 -14.15 -3.89 -9.49
N ASP A 89 -15.18 -3.11 -9.14
CA ASP A 89 -16.56 -3.59 -9.17
C ASP A 89 -17.22 -3.55 -10.55
N SER A 90 -16.73 -2.69 -11.45
CA SER A 90 -17.18 -2.55 -12.83
C SER A 90 -16.15 -1.81 -13.69
N PRO A 91 -16.25 -1.80 -15.03
CA PRO A 91 -15.33 -1.03 -15.89
C PRO A 91 -15.28 0.48 -15.59
N ASN A 92 -16.41 1.07 -15.18
CA ASN A 92 -16.52 2.46 -14.73
C ASN A 92 -16.48 2.55 -13.20
N TRP A 93 -15.59 1.77 -12.60
CA TRP A 93 -15.57 1.41 -11.18
C TRP A 93 -16.06 2.49 -10.22
N THR A 94 -16.87 2.07 -9.25
CA THR A 94 -17.22 2.89 -8.07
C THR A 94 -16.52 2.40 -6.82
N ARG A 95 -15.87 1.24 -6.90
CA ARG A 95 -15.00 0.63 -5.89
C ARG A 95 -13.76 0.05 -6.55
N LEU A 96 -12.63 0.31 -5.94
CA LEU A 96 -11.33 -0.16 -6.39
C LEU A 96 -10.51 -0.64 -5.20
N VAL A 97 -9.75 -1.70 -5.41
CA VAL A 97 -8.71 -2.18 -4.49
C VAL A 97 -7.46 -2.46 -5.29
N ASP A 98 -6.40 -1.74 -4.98
CA ASP A 98 -5.05 -2.04 -5.46
C ASP A 98 -4.25 -2.68 -4.33
N GLN A 99 -3.60 -3.79 -4.63
CA GLN A 99 -2.76 -4.54 -3.70
C GLN A 99 -1.37 -4.66 -4.30
N SER A 100 -0.37 -4.33 -3.51
CA SER A 100 1.04 -4.50 -3.82
C SER A 100 1.69 -5.33 -2.73
N MET A 101 2.34 -6.42 -3.12
CA MET A 101 3.17 -7.21 -2.22
C MET A 101 4.61 -7.10 -2.69
N VAL A 102 5.49 -6.61 -1.81
CA VAL A 102 6.88 -6.28 -2.15
C VAL A 102 7.83 -7.07 -1.27
N ILE A 103 8.70 -7.87 -1.88
CA ILE A 103 9.68 -8.70 -1.19
C ILE A 103 10.98 -7.94 -1.01
N PHE A 104 11.52 -8.04 0.18
CA PHE A 104 12.84 -7.57 0.58
C PHE A 104 13.78 -8.76 0.84
N PRO A 105 15.11 -8.52 0.84
CA PRO A 105 16.09 -9.57 1.14
C PRO A 105 15.87 -10.20 2.51
N GLU A 106 15.75 -9.37 3.55
CA GLU A 106 15.57 -9.80 4.92
C GLU A 106 14.27 -9.27 5.53
N TRP A 107 13.86 -9.86 6.66
CA TRP A 107 12.72 -9.37 7.43
C TRP A 107 12.90 -7.94 7.95
N SER A 108 14.12 -7.64 8.41
CA SER A 108 14.46 -6.31 8.90
C SER A 108 14.33 -5.26 7.81
N ASP A 109 14.67 -5.59 6.56
CA ASP A 109 14.59 -4.66 5.44
C ASP A 109 13.15 -4.19 5.17
N ALA A 110 12.17 -5.09 5.22
CA ALA A 110 10.75 -4.73 5.06
C ALA A 110 10.26 -3.87 6.23
N THR A 111 10.71 -4.17 7.45
CA THR A 111 10.38 -3.41 8.65
C THR A 111 10.99 -2.00 8.60
N ASP A 112 12.28 -1.90 8.27
CA ASP A 112 13.02 -0.64 8.13
C ASP A 112 12.43 0.21 7.01
N PHE A 113 12.03 -0.42 5.90
CA PHE A 113 11.30 0.26 4.82
C PHE A 113 9.99 0.87 5.34
N ALA A 114 9.15 0.10 6.03
CA ALA A 114 7.89 0.61 6.56
C ALA A 114 8.09 1.73 7.60
N LEU A 115 9.13 1.65 8.43
CA LEU A 115 9.49 2.72 9.37
C LEU A 115 9.92 3.99 8.64
N ALA A 116 10.74 3.88 7.58
CA ALA A 116 11.12 5.02 6.75
C ALA A 116 9.91 5.62 6.01
N GLU A 117 9.00 4.78 5.52
CA GLU A 117 7.73 5.21 4.93
C GLU A 117 6.86 5.97 5.94
N ALA A 118 6.86 5.58 7.22
CA ALA A 118 6.11 6.31 8.24
C ALA A 118 6.50 7.79 8.32
N ASP A 119 7.80 8.08 8.26
CA ASP A 119 8.31 9.44 8.30
C ASP A 119 8.07 10.19 6.98
N ARG A 120 8.27 9.52 5.83
CA ARG A 120 7.95 10.09 4.51
C ARG A 120 6.48 10.45 4.39
N TRP A 121 5.59 9.53 4.78
CA TRP A 121 4.15 9.73 4.73
C TRP A 121 3.74 10.91 5.60
N ARG A 122 4.23 10.99 6.84
CA ARG A 122 3.93 12.11 7.76
C ARG A 122 4.36 13.46 7.19
N ALA A 123 5.47 13.53 6.46
CA ALA A 123 5.90 14.77 5.81
C ALA A 123 4.92 15.25 4.73
N CYS A 124 4.11 14.35 4.18
CA CYS A 124 3.12 14.62 3.13
C CYS A 124 1.70 14.91 3.66
N GLU A 125 1.49 14.94 4.99
CA GLU A 125 0.19 15.21 5.60
C GLU A 125 -0.44 16.50 5.09
N ASN A 126 -1.74 16.45 4.79
CA ASN A 126 -2.54 17.60 4.34
C ASN A 126 -2.04 18.25 3.03
N GLN A 127 -1.14 17.59 2.30
CA GLN A 127 -0.66 18.07 1.01
C GLN A 127 -1.53 17.55 -0.15
N ARG A 128 -1.52 18.30 -1.24
CA ARG A 128 -1.97 17.81 -2.54
C ARG A 128 -0.78 17.15 -3.24
N VAL A 129 -1.01 15.94 -3.76
CA VAL A 129 -0.07 15.19 -4.58
C VAL A 129 -0.74 14.90 -5.92
N THR A 130 -0.01 15.10 -7.02
CA THR A 130 -0.52 14.93 -8.38
C THR A 130 0.22 13.77 -9.05
N SER A 131 -0.47 12.68 -9.37
CA SER A 131 0.03 11.62 -10.26
C SER A 131 0.16 12.14 -11.68
N LEU A 132 1.23 11.71 -12.35
CA LEU A 132 1.65 12.12 -13.68
C LEU A 132 1.61 10.89 -14.59
N LEU A 133 0.46 10.69 -15.24
CA LEU A 133 0.14 9.47 -15.98
C LEU A 133 0.41 9.66 -17.48
N PRO A 134 1.46 9.04 -18.04
CA PRO A 134 1.76 9.14 -19.47
C PRO A 134 0.61 8.55 -20.30
N GLN A 135 0.24 9.23 -21.38
CA GLN A 135 -0.81 8.80 -22.29
C GLN A 135 -0.22 8.30 -23.62
N PRO A 136 -0.92 7.41 -24.36
CA PRO A 136 -0.45 6.90 -25.65
C PRO A 136 -0.22 7.99 -26.72
N ASP A 137 -0.91 9.12 -26.61
CA ASP A 137 -0.76 10.27 -27.52
C ASP A 137 0.45 11.17 -27.18
N GLY A 138 1.26 10.78 -26.19
CA GLY A 138 2.42 11.53 -25.71
C GLY A 138 2.09 12.63 -24.71
N SER A 139 0.81 12.86 -24.39
CA SER A 139 0.40 13.77 -23.33
C SER A 139 0.62 13.16 -21.94
N THR A 140 0.50 13.99 -20.89
CA THR A 140 0.51 13.54 -19.49
C THR A 140 -0.78 13.96 -18.83
N ARG A 141 -1.61 12.97 -18.49
CA ARG A 141 -2.79 13.15 -17.66
C ARG A 141 -2.36 13.40 -16.23
N ARG A 142 -3.03 14.33 -15.57
CA ARG A 142 -2.73 14.75 -14.20
C ARG A 142 -3.92 14.50 -13.32
N GLU A 143 -3.72 13.77 -12.25
CA GLU A 143 -4.77 13.46 -11.29
C GLU A 143 -4.23 13.73 -9.91
N TRP A 144 -5.00 14.46 -9.10
CA TRP A 144 -4.53 14.84 -7.78
C TRP A 144 -5.38 14.23 -6.68
N VAL A 145 -4.72 13.95 -5.57
CA VAL A 145 -5.35 13.54 -4.33
C VAL A 145 -5.06 14.57 -3.24
N GLN A 146 -6.01 14.72 -2.31
CA GLN A 146 -5.80 15.51 -1.11
C GLN A 146 -5.55 14.57 0.06
N LEU A 147 -4.30 14.49 0.49
CA LEU A 147 -3.88 13.69 1.63
C LEU A 147 -4.50 14.25 2.91
N ARG A 148 -4.88 13.34 3.81
CA ARG A 148 -5.28 13.68 5.19
C ARG A 148 -4.15 13.32 6.15
N LYS A 149 -4.43 13.41 7.44
CA LYS A 149 -3.51 12.99 8.48
C LYS A 149 -3.19 11.49 8.37
N ILE A 150 -1.93 11.14 8.57
CA ILE A 150 -1.49 9.76 8.70
C ILE A 150 -1.72 9.29 10.12
N VAL A 151 -2.24 8.08 10.23
CA VAL A 151 -2.42 7.39 11.50
C VAL A 151 -1.70 6.06 11.42
N GLN A 152 -1.33 5.56 12.59
CA GLN A 152 -0.71 4.25 12.72
C GLN A 152 -1.58 3.42 13.65
N VAL A 153 -2.03 2.26 13.17
CA VAL A 153 -2.83 1.30 13.94
C VAL A 153 -1.98 0.06 14.10
N GLN A 154 -1.44 -0.13 15.31
CA GLN A 154 -0.39 -1.14 15.57
C GLN A 154 0.84 -0.90 14.66
N GLU A 155 1.22 -1.86 13.84
CA GLU A 155 2.33 -1.76 12.88
C GLU A 155 1.87 -1.36 11.47
N VAL A 156 0.59 -1.02 11.30
CA VAL A 156 0.01 -0.63 10.01
C VAL A 156 -0.05 0.89 9.91
N LEU A 157 0.64 1.45 8.92
CA LEU A 157 0.46 2.85 8.51
C LEU A 157 -0.83 2.98 7.72
N VAL A 158 -1.59 4.03 7.97
CA VAL A 158 -2.88 4.26 7.31
C VAL A 158 -3.02 5.74 6.99
N VAL A 159 -3.38 6.05 5.76
CA VAL A 159 -3.74 7.39 5.32
C VAL A 159 -5.10 7.34 4.63
N GLY A 160 -5.93 8.34 4.87
CA GLY A 160 -7.12 8.59 4.05
C GLY A 160 -6.86 9.74 3.09
N TYR A 161 -7.46 9.72 1.91
CA TYR A 161 -7.45 10.86 1.00
C TYR A 161 -8.65 10.90 0.08
N THR A 162 -8.90 12.06 -0.51
CA THR A 162 -9.95 12.25 -1.51
C THR A 162 -9.33 12.41 -2.88
N TRP A 163 -9.94 11.78 -3.87
CA TRP A 163 -9.58 11.82 -5.29
C TRP A 163 -10.78 12.39 -6.07
N PRO A 164 -10.71 13.66 -6.51
CA PRO A 164 -11.75 14.24 -7.34
C PRO A 164 -11.79 13.59 -8.72
N THR A 165 -12.99 13.40 -9.25
CA THR A 165 -13.19 12.83 -10.59
C THR A 165 -13.42 13.93 -11.62
N ASP A 166 -13.10 13.64 -12.88
CA ASP A 166 -13.26 14.59 -14.00
C ASP A 166 -14.72 15.02 -14.23
N PHE A 167 -15.68 14.26 -13.74
CA PHE A 167 -17.13 14.54 -13.82
C PHE A 167 -17.67 15.26 -12.57
N GLY A 168 -16.81 15.81 -11.71
CA GLY A 168 -17.19 16.62 -10.55
C GLY A 168 -17.60 15.81 -9.30
N GLY A 169 -17.33 14.50 -9.29
CA GLY A 169 -17.49 13.63 -8.12
C GLY A 169 -16.23 13.57 -7.25
N VAL A 170 -16.31 12.80 -6.16
CA VAL A 170 -15.17 12.52 -5.28
C VAL A 170 -15.18 11.04 -4.90
N ILE A 171 -14.03 10.39 -5.09
CA ILE A 171 -13.74 9.08 -4.54
C ILE A 171 -12.98 9.26 -3.23
N TYR A 172 -13.35 8.49 -2.22
CA TYR A 172 -12.63 8.42 -0.95
C TYR A 172 -11.75 7.19 -0.96
N CYS A 173 -10.50 7.35 -0.61
CA CYS A 173 -9.55 6.26 -0.52
C CYS A 173 -8.97 6.17 0.89
N GLN A 174 -8.58 4.95 1.25
CA GLN A 174 -7.65 4.69 2.32
C GLN A 174 -6.51 3.87 1.73
N HIS A 175 -5.29 4.26 2.08
CA HIS A 175 -4.09 3.54 1.74
C HIS A 175 -3.46 3.06 3.05
N ALA A 176 -3.08 1.79 3.09
CA ALA A 176 -2.45 1.19 4.25
C ALA A 176 -1.18 0.42 3.85
N LEU A 177 -0.19 0.44 4.72
CA LEU A 177 1.09 -0.25 4.56
C LEU A 177 1.44 -1.00 5.85
N ALA A 178 1.77 -2.27 5.73
CA ALA A 178 2.23 -3.10 6.85
C ALA A 178 3.46 -3.93 6.45
N PRO A 179 4.53 -3.95 7.26
CA PRO A 179 5.58 -4.94 7.13
C PRO A 179 5.12 -6.25 7.80
N LEU A 180 5.42 -7.38 7.19
CA LEU A 180 5.36 -8.69 7.84
C LEU A 180 6.31 -9.65 7.15
N ARG A 181 7.18 -10.30 7.94
CA ARG A 181 8.31 -11.06 7.42
C ARG A 181 9.22 -10.17 6.56
N ASN A 182 9.73 -10.69 5.45
CA ASN A 182 10.44 -9.93 4.42
C ASN A 182 9.49 -9.30 3.38
N VAL A 183 8.22 -9.06 3.72
CA VAL A 183 7.21 -8.52 2.79
C VAL A 183 6.65 -7.19 3.29
N ALA A 184 6.63 -6.18 2.43
CA ALA A 184 5.76 -5.03 2.60
C ALA A 184 4.42 -5.28 1.90
N ILE A 185 3.33 -5.20 2.67
CA ILE A 185 1.95 -5.37 2.22
C ILE A 185 1.34 -3.97 2.11
N ASP A 186 1.10 -3.52 0.89
CA ASP A 186 0.65 -2.17 0.54
C ASP A 186 -0.70 -2.26 -0.17
N VAL A 187 -1.73 -1.65 0.40
CA VAL A 187 -3.11 -1.81 -0.08
C VAL A 187 -3.83 -0.48 -0.09
N ARG A 188 -4.33 -0.11 -1.27
CA ARG A 188 -5.22 1.03 -1.46
C ARG A 188 -6.63 0.54 -1.73
N ALA A 189 -7.59 1.00 -0.95
CA ALA A 189 -9.01 0.80 -1.19
C ALA A 189 -9.69 2.14 -1.43
N CYS A 190 -10.55 2.21 -2.45
CA CYS A 190 -11.23 3.42 -2.88
C CYS A 190 -12.70 3.14 -3.15
N ALA A 191 -13.58 4.08 -2.79
CA ALA A 191 -14.99 4.02 -3.14
C ALA A 191 -15.65 5.40 -3.14
N GLU A 192 -16.76 5.58 -3.88
CA GLU A 192 -17.59 6.81 -3.81
C GLU A 192 -18.14 7.07 -2.40
N ARG A 193 -18.36 6.00 -1.62
CA ARG A 193 -18.77 6.02 -0.21
C ARG A 193 -18.06 4.91 0.54
N ASP A 194 -17.73 5.14 1.80
CA ASP A 194 -17.13 4.13 2.69
C ASP A 194 -15.79 3.54 2.20
N GLY A 195 -14.96 4.33 1.50
CA GLY A 195 -13.65 3.89 0.98
C GLY A 195 -12.54 3.65 2.01
N SER A 196 -12.86 3.68 3.31
CA SER A 196 -11.90 3.40 4.39
C SER A 196 -11.82 1.91 4.71
N ARG A 197 -11.27 1.12 3.78
CA ARG A 197 -11.25 -0.37 3.86
C ARG A 197 -9.88 -1.02 3.73
N ALA A 198 -8.84 -0.26 3.43
CA ALA A 198 -7.50 -0.82 3.25
C ALA A 198 -6.95 -1.50 4.50
N LEU A 199 -7.23 -0.97 5.70
CA LEU A 199 -6.83 -1.61 6.95
C LEU A 199 -7.50 -2.99 7.10
N ASP A 200 -8.81 -3.08 6.84
CA ASP A 200 -9.55 -4.34 6.92
C ASP A 200 -8.97 -5.40 5.95
N LEU A 201 -8.57 -4.97 4.74
CA LEU A 201 -7.94 -5.84 3.75
C LEU A 201 -6.53 -6.30 4.18
N ILE A 202 -5.70 -5.40 4.74
CA ILE A 202 -4.40 -5.77 5.30
C ILE A 202 -4.56 -6.81 6.41
N LEU A 203 -5.53 -6.63 7.31
CA LEU A 203 -5.79 -7.61 8.38
C LEU A 203 -6.17 -9.00 7.83
N GLY A 204 -6.77 -9.07 6.64
CA GLY A 204 -7.00 -10.32 5.91
C GLY A 204 -5.75 -10.93 5.26
N LEU A 205 -4.77 -10.11 4.89
CA LEU A 205 -3.50 -10.52 4.28
C LEU A 205 -2.47 -11.01 5.31
N LEU A 206 -2.43 -10.41 6.51
CA LEU A 206 -1.43 -10.75 7.53
C LEU A 206 -1.38 -12.26 7.85
N PRO A 207 -2.51 -12.98 8.07
CA PRO A 207 -2.46 -14.42 8.32
C PRO A 207 -1.98 -15.24 7.13
N ARG A 208 -2.11 -14.74 5.89
CA ARG A 208 -1.61 -15.43 4.69
C ARG A 208 -0.09 -15.37 4.66
N VAL A 209 0.47 -14.17 4.83
CA VAL A 209 1.92 -13.94 4.83
C VAL A 209 2.60 -14.64 6.01
N ALA A 210 2.00 -14.64 7.20
CA ALA A 210 2.52 -15.35 8.37
C ALA A 210 2.63 -16.88 8.21
N ARG A 211 1.96 -17.47 7.20
CA ARG A 211 1.96 -18.92 6.94
C ARG A 211 2.72 -19.32 5.67
N ALA A 212 3.32 -18.36 4.98
CA ALA A 212 3.96 -18.58 3.68
C ALA A 212 5.28 -19.35 3.73
#